data_AF-A0A946FF41-F1
#
_entry.id   AF-A0A946FF41-F1
#
_cell.length_a   1.000
_cell.length_b   1.000
_cell.length_c   1.000
_cell.angle_alpha   90.00
_cell.angle_beta   90.00
_cell.angle_gamma   90.00
#
_symmetry.space_group_name_H-M   'P 1'
#
loop_
_entity.id
_entity.type
_entity.pdbx_description
1 polymer ?
#
loop_
_entity_poly.entity_id
_entity_poly.type
_entity_poly.pdbx_seq_one_letter_code
_entity_poly.pdbx_strand_id
1 'polypeptide(L)'
;MKKTLQEYALLAEIIGAFAVVFSLIYVGYQVQTNTAEQRVESVQSITTGYRELALVYVNNEDAGIAWHKVLDGEELTKRELDLMSDSIYSHLMTLEEAYDKYREGYINEEFLNARVALMQQKILLSPQIRNSYESMKIGGIFTRSFVEWLDVELKKSNLYDDPQRTKSYRDLE
;
A
#
# COMPACT_ATOMS: atom_id res chain seq x y z
N MET A 1 -17.96 -25.02 61.70
CA MET A 1 -16.70 -24.76 60.98
C MET A 1 -16.61 -25.37 59.58
N LYS A 2 -16.91 -26.66 59.35
CA LYS A 2 -16.86 -27.23 57.98
C LYS A 2 -17.88 -26.62 56.99
N LYS A 3 -19.14 -26.39 57.42
CA LYS A 3 -20.18 -25.78 56.59
C LYS A 3 -19.83 -24.35 56.13
N THR A 4 -19.31 -23.53 57.04
CA THR A 4 -18.93 -22.13 56.76
C THR A 4 -17.76 -22.02 55.78
N LEU A 5 -16.76 -22.90 55.88
CA LEU A 5 -15.64 -22.92 54.92
C LEU A 5 -16.09 -23.31 53.51
N GLN A 6 -17.05 -24.23 53.41
CA GLN A 6 -17.60 -24.68 52.14
C GLN A 6 -18.45 -23.59 51.46
N GLU A 7 -19.19 -22.80 52.24
CA GLU A 7 -19.92 -21.63 51.75
C GLU A 7 -18.99 -20.55 51.20
N TYR A 8 -17.88 -20.26 51.90
CA TYR A 8 -16.86 -19.33 51.39
C TYR A 8 -16.15 -19.84 50.13
N ALA A 9 -15.91 -21.15 50.03
CA ALA A 9 -15.31 -21.75 48.84
C ALA A 9 -16.24 -21.61 47.61
N LEU A 10 -17.54 -21.87 47.77
CA LEU A 10 -18.54 -21.68 46.71
C LEU A 10 -18.64 -20.21 46.28
N LEU A 11 -18.59 -19.27 47.24
CA LEU A 11 -18.59 -17.84 46.94
C LEU A 11 -17.33 -17.45 46.14
N ALA A 12 -16.16 -17.94 46.53
CA ALA A 12 -14.90 -17.70 45.82
C ALA A 12 -14.92 -18.28 44.40
N GLU A 13 -15.53 -19.45 44.21
CA GLU A 13 -15.69 -20.09 42.90
C GLU A 13 -16.59 -19.27 41.97
N ILE A 14 -17.72 -18.77 42.48
CA ILE A 14 -18.62 -17.88 41.73
C ILE A 14 -17.90 -16.59 41.32
N ILE A 15 -17.20 -15.94 42.26
CA ILE A 15 -16.43 -14.73 41.98
C ILE A 15 -15.32 -15.00 40.95
N GLY A 16 -14.62 -16.14 41.08
CA GLY A 16 -13.59 -16.57 40.14
C GLY A 16 -14.16 -16.80 38.74
N ALA A 17 -15.31 -17.44 38.61
CA ALA A 17 -15.99 -17.64 37.33
C ALA A 17 -16.37 -16.29 36.69
N PHE A 18 -16.92 -15.35 37.46
CA PHE A 18 -17.21 -14.01 36.95
C PHE A 18 -15.93 -13.26 36.53
N ALA A 19 -14.84 -13.35 37.31
CA ALA A 19 -13.57 -12.73 36.97
C ALA A 19 -13.03 -13.22 35.62
N VAL A 20 -13.15 -14.52 35.33
CA VAL A 20 -12.78 -15.09 34.02
C VAL A 20 -13.64 -14.50 32.89
N VAL A 21 -14.96 -14.42 33.08
CA VAL A 21 -15.88 -13.84 32.08
C VAL A 21 -15.54 -12.38 31.81
N PHE A 22 -15.37 -11.56 32.85
CA PHE A 22 -14.98 -10.16 32.70
C PHE A 22 -13.60 -10.00 32.02
N SER A 23 -12.65 -10.90 32.32
CA SER A 23 -11.33 -10.87 31.67
C SER A 23 -11.44 -11.16 30.17
N LEU A 24 -12.28 -12.12 29.76
CA LEU A 24 -12.52 -12.41 28.34
C LEU A 24 -13.20 -11.24 27.62
N ILE A 25 -14.17 -10.59 28.26
CA ILE A 25 -14.81 -9.38 27.71
C ILE A 25 -13.77 -8.27 27.50
N TYR A 26 -12.92 -8.04 28.50
CA TYR A 26 -11.86 -7.04 28.41
C TYR A 26 -10.85 -7.34 27.29
N VAL A 27 -10.40 -8.60 27.16
CA VAL A 27 -9.51 -9.02 26.07
C VAL A 27 -10.18 -8.83 24.70
N GLY A 28 -11.48 -9.15 24.58
CA GLY A 28 -12.24 -8.91 23.35
C GLY A 28 -12.26 -7.43 22.95
N TYR A 29 -12.51 -6.55 23.91
CA TYR A 29 -12.46 -5.10 23.69
C TYR A 29 -11.04 -4.63 23.31
N GLN A 30 -10.01 -5.11 24.01
CA GLN A 30 -8.62 -4.75 23.75
C GLN A 30 -8.17 -5.20 22.35
N VAL A 31 -8.56 -6.39 21.90
CA VAL A 31 -8.27 -6.86 20.55
C VAL A 31 -8.93 -5.94 19.52
N GLN A 32 -10.19 -5.55 19.74
CA GLN A 32 -10.90 -4.66 18.82
C GLN A 32 -10.25 -3.28 18.72
N THR A 33 -9.83 -2.68 19.84
CA THR A 33 -9.15 -1.39 19.84
C THR A 33 -7.78 -1.48 19.17
N ASN A 34 -7.00 -2.52 19.48
CA ASN A 34 -5.70 -2.74 18.86
C ASN A 34 -5.81 -2.90 17.34
N THR A 35 -6.81 -3.62 16.84
CA THR A 35 -7.05 -3.74 15.39
C THR A 35 -7.42 -2.40 14.76
N ALA A 36 -8.21 -1.56 15.43
CA ALA A 36 -8.54 -0.23 14.93
C ALA A 36 -7.31 0.68 14.85
N GLU A 37 -6.45 0.66 15.87
CA GLU A 37 -5.18 1.40 15.89
C GLU A 37 -4.24 0.96 14.77
N GLN A 38 -4.08 -0.36 14.57
CA GLN A 38 -3.26 -0.93 13.50
C GLN A 38 -3.73 -0.53 12.09
N ARG A 39 -5.06 -0.40 11.90
CA ARG A 39 -5.61 0.11 10.63
C ARG A 39 -5.20 1.55 10.36
N VAL A 40 -5.30 2.41 11.38
CA VAL A 40 -4.89 3.82 11.28
C VAL A 40 -3.40 3.93 11.01
N GLU A 41 -2.58 3.18 11.76
CA GLU A 41 -1.13 3.13 11.58
C GLU A 41 -0.76 2.65 10.18
N SER A 42 -1.45 1.62 9.67
CA SER A 42 -1.24 1.09 8.31
C SER A 42 -1.49 2.15 7.24
N VAL A 43 -2.61 2.88 7.33
CA VAL A 43 -2.94 3.98 6.42
C VAL A 43 -1.90 5.11 6.52
N GLN A 44 -1.49 5.47 7.74
CA GLN A 44 -0.53 6.55 7.97
C GLN A 44 0.86 6.20 7.43
N SER A 45 1.32 4.97 7.64
CA SER A 45 2.59 4.44 7.14
C SER A 45 2.63 4.49 5.62
N ILE A 46 1.63 3.93 4.93
CA ILE A 46 1.55 3.96 3.47
C ILE A 46 1.50 5.40 2.95
N THR A 47 0.68 6.25 3.58
CA THR A 47 0.54 7.66 3.17
C THR A 47 1.83 8.44 3.34
N THR A 48 2.58 8.17 4.42
CA THR A 48 3.90 8.75 4.64
C THR A 48 4.87 8.34 3.54
N GLY A 49 4.92 7.04 3.19
CA GLY A 49 5.76 6.54 2.10
C GLY A 49 5.47 7.23 0.77
N TYR A 50 4.20 7.33 0.37
CA TYR A 50 3.83 8.05 -0.86
C TYR A 50 4.15 9.55 -0.80
N ARG A 51 4.03 10.18 0.37
CA ARG A 51 4.38 11.61 0.54
C ARG A 51 5.88 11.82 0.37
N GLU A 52 6.71 10.96 0.96
CA GLU A 52 8.17 11.02 0.81
C GLU A 52 8.57 10.83 -0.66
N LEU A 53 7.94 9.88 -1.35
CA LEU A 53 8.16 9.68 -2.79
C LEU A 53 7.72 10.88 -3.63
N ALA A 54 6.61 11.53 -3.28
CA ALA A 54 6.19 12.75 -3.96
C ALA A 54 7.21 13.89 -3.78
N LEU A 55 7.81 14.01 -2.59
CA LEU A 55 8.83 15.01 -2.30
C LEU A 55 10.13 14.80 -3.09
N VAL A 56 10.42 13.59 -3.58
CA VAL A 56 11.58 13.34 -4.46
C VAL A 56 11.50 14.21 -5.72
N TYR A 57 10.34 14.27 -6.37
CA TYR A 57 10.18 15.05 -7.60
C TYR A 57 10.14 16.56 -7.37
N VAL A 58 9.77 16.99 -6.16
CA VAL A 58 9.72 18.41 -5.78
C VAL A 58 11.12 18.91 -5.42
N ASN A 59 11.91 18.10 -4.71
CA ASN A 59 13.19 18.52 -4.15
C ASN A 59 14.39 18.14 -5.02
N ASN A 60 14.18 17.39 -6.11
CA ASN A 60 15.22 17.02 -7.06
C ASN A 60 14.81 17.43 -8.48
N GLU A 61 15.51 18.44 -9.01
CA GLU A 61 15.24 19.01 -10.33
C GLU A 61 15.34 17.96 -11.45
N ASP A 62 16.38 17.11 -11.45
CA ASP A 62 16.57 16.05 -12.45
C ASP A 62 15.39 15.05 -12.43
N ALA A 63 14.90 14.70 -11.24
CA ALA A 63 13.74 13.82 -11.10
C ALA A 63 12.45 14.49 -11.58
N GLY A 64 12.29 15.78 -11.30
CA GLY A 64 11.17 16.59 -11.79
C GLY A 64 11.15 16.66 -13.32
N ILE A 65 12.29 16.98 -13.94
CA ILE A 65 12.47 17.04 -15.41
C ILE A 65 12.18 15.67 -16.03
N ALA A 66 12.77 14.59 -15.50
CA ALA A 66 12.54 13.24 -15.99
C ALA A 66 11.05 12.86 -15.91
N TRP A 67 10.36 13.24 -14.83
CA TRP A 67 8.92 13.01 -14.70
C TRP A 67 8.11 13.81 -15.73
N HIS A 68 8.46 15.06 -16.00
CA HIS A 68 7.78 15.86 -17.03
C HIS A 68 7.93 15.23 -18.41
N LYS A 69 9.14 14.76 -18.75
CA LYS A 69 9.37 14.02 -20.00
C LYS A 69 8.50 12.76 -20.11
N VAL A 70 8.33 12.00 -19.03
CA VAL A 70 7.41 10.85 -19.01
C VAL A 70 5.97 11.28 -19.31
N LEU A 71 5.51 12.39 -18.73
CA LEU A 71 4.17 12.93 -18.98
C LEU A 71 3.99 13.42 -20.42
N ASP A 72 5.02 14.01 -21.01
CA ASP A 72 5.01 14.49 -22.39
C ASP A 72 5.23 13.38 -23.44
N GLY A 73 5.58 12.17 -22.99
CA GLY A 73 5.92 11.04 -23.86
C GLY A 73 7.26 11.24 -24.58
N GLU A 74 8.14 12.05 -24.01
CA GLU A 74 9.51 12.24 -24.49
C GLU A 74 10.41 11.08 -24.10
N GLU A 75 11.47 10.89 -24.88
CA GLU A 75 12.47 9.87 -24.58
C GLU A 75 13.37 10.33 -23.43
N LEU A 76 13.52 9.46 -22.43
CA LEU A 76 14.43 9.65 -21.31
C LEU A 76 15.85 9.31 -21.74
N THR A 77 16.80 10.16 -21.35
CA THR A 77 18.22 9.80 -21.36
C THR A 77 18.48 8.63 -20.40
N LYS A 78 19.63 7.96 -20.55
CA LYS A 78 20.00 6.86 -19.64
C LYS A 78 19.95 7.27 -18.16
N ARG A 79 20.49 8.45 -17.83
CA ARG A 79 20.53 8.96 -16.45
C ARG A 79 19.12 9.19 -15.89
N GLU A 80 18.23 9.76 -16.69
CA GLU A 80 16.84 10.00 -16.33
C GLU A 80 16.06 8.69 -16.19
N LEU A 81 16.31 7.73 -17.09
CA LEU A 81 15.71 6.39 -17.01
C LEU A 81 16.16 5.64 -15.75
N ASP A 82 17.43 5.70 -15.37
CA ASP A 82 17.94 5.10 -14.14
C ASP A 82 17.24 5.71 -12.91
N LEU A 83 17.17 7.05 -12.84
CA LEU A 83 16.47 7.77 -11.76
C LEU A 83 14.98 7.41 -11.68
N MET A 84 14.30 7.37 -12.83
CA MET A 84 12.89 7.00 -12.87
C MET A 84 12.68 5.53 -12.53
N SER A 85 13.58 4.64 -12.93
CA SER A 85 13.50 3.21 -12.58
C SER A 85 13.62 3.00 -11.07
N ASP A 86 14.58 3.67 -10.40
CA ASP A 86 14.72 3.62 -8.94
C ASP A 86 13.48 4.19 -8.22
N SER A 87 12.91 5.25 -8.80
CA SER A 87 11.68 5.86 -8.28
C SER A 87 10.48 4.90 -8.40
N ILE A 88 10.32 4.25 -9.55
CA ILE A 88 9.26 3.25 -9.80
C ILE A 88 9.44 2.05 -8.88
N TYR A 89 10.66 1.57 -8.71
CA TYR A 89 10.98 0.50 -7.76
C TYR A 89 10.48 0.86 -6.35
N SER A 90 10.81 2.06 -5.86
CA SER A 90 10.38 2.51 -4.54
C SER A 90 8.85 2.62 -4.42
N HIS A 91 8.16 3.11 -5.46
CA HIS A 91 6.70 3.14 -5.45
C HIS A 91 6.07 1.74 -5.45
N LEU A 92 6.66 0.80 -6.20
CA LEU A 92 6.20 -0.59 -6.23
C LEU A 92 6.38 -1.28 -4.88
N MET A 93 7.45 -1.00 -4.13
CA MET A 93 7.61 -1.49 -2.76
C MET A 93 6.46 -0.99 -1.86
N THR A 94 6.14 0.31 -1.92
CA THR A 94 5.03 0.87 -1.14
C THR A 94 3.67 0.34 -1.61
N LEU A 95 3.51 0.02 -2.90
CA LEU A 95 2.30 -0.60 -3.41
C LEU A 95 2.18 -2.07 -2.97
N GLU A 96 3.27 -2.83 -2.93
CA GLU A 96 3.28 -4.21 -2.42
C GLU A 96 2.89 -4.24 -0.94
N GLU A 97 3.44 -3.33 -0.13
CA GLU A 97 3.02 -3.16 1.26
C GLU A 97 1.52 -2.87 1.38
N ALA A 98 0.99 -1.98 0.53
CA ALA A 98 -0.44 -1.69 0.51
C ALA A 98 -1.28 -2.92 0.10
N TYR A 99 -0.82 -3.68 -0.89
CA TYR A 99 -1.48 -4.91 -1.34
C TYR A 99 -1.56 -5.95 -0.21
N ASP A 100 -0.47 -6.16 0.53
CA ASP A 100 -0.45 -7.12 1.64
C ASP A 100 -1.37 -6.65 2.78
N LYS A 101 -1.32 -5.36 3.15
CA LYS A 101 -2.21 -4.77 4.15
C LYS A 101 -3.69 -4.82 3.75
N TYR A 102 -4.00 -4.76 2.45
CA TYR A 102 -5.36 -4.94 1.95
C TYR A 102 -5.83 -6.38 2.13
N ARG A 103 -4.99 -7.36 1.77
CA ARG A 103 -5.30 -8.79 1.91
C ARG A 103 -5.55 -9.19 3.37
N GLU A 104 -4.86 -8.53 4.29
CA GLU A 104 -5.05 -8.73 5.73
C GLU A 104 -6.21 -7.92 6.33
N GLY A 105 -6.88 -7.08 5.54
CA GLY A 105 -8.05 -6.30 5.97
C GLY A 105 -7.72 -5.07 6.81
N TYR A 106 -6.48 -4.57 6.72
CA TYR A 106 -6.06 -3.33 7.38
C TYR A 106 -6.41 -2.07 6.59
N ILE A 107 -6.50 -2.18 5.26
CA ILE A 107 -6.95 -1.10 4.38
C ILE A 107 -8.12 -1.57 3.51
N ASN A 108 -8.92 -0.63 3.03
CA ASN A 108 -10.04 -0.92 2.14
C ASN A 108 -9.61 -0.90 0.66
N GLU A 109 -10.48 -1.44 -0.19
CA GLU A 109 -10.24 -1.54 -1.64
C GLU A 109 -10.11 -0.17 -2.30
N GLU A 110 -10.91 0.81 -1.88
CA GLU A 110 -10.87 2.18 -2.41
C GLU A 110 -9.48 2.82 -2.22
N PHE A 111 -8.90 2.66 -1.03
CA PHE A 111 -7.56 3.16 -0.73
C PHE A 111 -6.51 2.48 -1.61
N LEU A 112 -6.57 1.15 -1.77
CA LEU A 112 -5.66 0.42 -2.65
C LEU A 112 -5.80 0.87 -4.11
N ASN A 113 -7.03 0.96 -4.62
CA ASN A 113 -7.34 1.33 -6.00
C ASN A 113 -6.80 2.72 -6.37
N ALA A 114 -6.84 3.67 -5.44
CA ALA A 114 -6.24 5.00 -5.66
C ALA A 114 -4.72 4.93 -5.90
N ARG A 115 -4.02 4.00 -5.23
CA ARG A 115 -2.57 3.80 -5.41
C ARG A 115 -2.25 2.98 -6.66
N VAL A 116 -3.10 2.02 -7.01
CA VAL A 116 -3.03 1.32 -8.30
C VAL A 116 -3.15 2.30 -9.45
N ALA A 117 -4.10 3.25 -9.40
CA ALA A 117 -4.27 4.27 -10.43
C ALA A 117 -3.01 5.14 -10.61
N LEU A 118 -2.33 5.48 -9.51
CA LEU A 118 -1.05 6.18 -9.57
C LEU A 118 0.02 5.35 -10.30
N MET A 119 0.10 4.05 -10.01
CA MET A 119 1.06 3.16 -10.68
C MET A 119 0.74 2.90 -12.13
N GLN A 120 -0.54 2.82 -12.50
CA GLN A 120 -0.97 2.77 -13.89
C GLN A 120 -0.46 3.98 -14.67
N GLN A 121 -0.60 5.20 -14.13
CA GLN A 121 -0.04 6.39 -14.77
C GLN A 121 1.49 6.33 -14.86
N LYS A 122 2.16 5.98 -13.76
CA LYS A 122 3.62 5.98 -13.70
C LYS A 122 4.27 4.96 -14.64
N ILE A 123 3.70 3.76 -14.77
CA ILE A 123 4.26 2.67 -15.57
C ILE A 123 3.85 2.77 -17.03
N LEU A 124 2.59 3.10 -17.31
CA LEU A 124 2.02 2.92 -18.65
C LEU A 124 2.24 4.11 -19.58
N LEU A 125 2.58 5.29 -19.07
CA LEU A 125 2.79 6.49 -19.90
C LEU A 125 4.07 6.47 -20.73
N SER A 126 5.11 5.77 -20.27
CA SER A 126 6.38 5.65 -20.99
C SER A 126 6.74 4.19 -21.27
N PRO A 127 6.96 3.82 -22.54
CA PRO A 127 7.46 2.49 -22.89
C PRO A 127 8.79 2.15 -22.21
N GLN A 128 9.67 3.13 -22.01
CA GLN A 128 10.95 2.91 -21.33
C GLN A 128 10.73 2.51 -19.86
N ILE A 129 9.79 3.16 -19.17
CA ILE A 129 9.43 2.82 -17.79
C ILE A 129 8.74 1.46 -17.70
N ARG A 130 7.83 1.18 -18.64
CA ARG A 130 7.19 -0.14 -18.75
C ARG A 130 8.23 -1.26 -18.90
N ASN A 131 9.25 -1.05 -19.73
CA ASN A 131 10.35 -2.01 -19.90
C ASN A 131 11.20 -2.17 -18.63
N SER A 132 11.43 -1.08 -17.88
CA SER A 132 12.08 -1.16 -16.57
C SER A 132 11.27 -2.02 -15.59
N TYR A 133 9.95 -1.85 -15.55
CA TYR A 133 9.07 -2.70 -14.73
C TYR A 133 9.14 -4.18 -15.14
N GLU A 134 9.10 -4.49 -16.44
CA GLU A 134 9.27 -5.88 -16.90
C GLU A 134 10.63 -6.46 -16.51
N SER A 135 11.69 -5.66 -16.52
CA SER A 135 13.02 -6.08 -16.05
C SER A 135 13.02 -6.39 -14.54
N MET A 136 12.33 -5.59 -13.72
CA MET A 136 12.18 -5.86 -12.29
C MET A 136 11.40 -7.15 -12.02
N LYS A 137 10.36 -7.43 -12.81
CA LYS A 137 9.60 -8.69 -12.74
C LYS A 137 10.48 -9.90 -13.02
N ILE A 138 11.27 -9.84 -14.10
CA ILE A 138 12.21 -10.92 -14.47
C ILE A 138 13.26 -11.12 -13.36
N GLY A 139 13.70 -10.04 -12.72
CA GLY A 139 14.64 -10.08 -11.61
C GLY A 139 14.10 -10.71 -10.32
N GLY A 140 12.79 -10.95 -10.22
CA GLY A 140 12.18 -11.58 -9.04
C GLY A 140 12.23 -10.70 -7.78
N ILE A 141 12.22 -9.37 -7.97
CA ILE A 141 12.39 -8.40 -6.88
C ILE A 141 11.17 -8.36 -5.95
N PHE A 142 9.97 -8.55 -6.50
CA PHE A 142 8.70 -8.53 -5.78
C PHE A 142 8.10 -9.92 -5.64
N THR A 143 7.17 -10.10 -4.71
CA THR A 143 6.48 -11.37 -4.54
C THR A 143 5.66 -11.72 -5.78
N ARG A 144 5.61 -13.02 -6.09
CA ARG A 144 4.87 -13.52 -7.26
C ARG A 144 3.38 -13.14 -7.21
N SER A 145 2.76 -13.25 -6.04
CA SER A 145 1.34 -12.90 -5.86
C SER A 145 1.06 -11.43 -6.13
N PHE A 146 1.97 -10.54 -5.74
CA PHE A 146 1.85 -9.11 -6.02
C PHE A 146 2.00 -8.83 -7.51
N VAL A 147 3.02 -9.40 -8.16
CA VAL A 147 3.27 -9.19 -9.60
C VAL A 147 2.10 -9.69 -10.45
N GLU A 148 1.60 -10.90 -10.19
CA GLU A 148 0.46 -11.46 -10.93
C GLU A 148 -0.80 -10.62 -10.76
N TRP A 149 -1.05 -10.11 -9.54
CA TRP A 149 -2.15 -9.20 -9.28
C TRP A 149 -1.98 -7.86 -10.00
N LEU A 150 -0.81 -7.22 -9.87
CA LEU A 150 -0.55 -5.92 -10.47
C LEU A 150 -0.62 -5.96 -11.99
N ASP A 151 -0.15 -7.04 -12.63
CA ASP A 151 -0.28 -7.23 -14.08
C ASP A 151 -1.75 -7.22 -14.54
N VAL A 152 -2.66 -7.80 -13.75
CA VAL A 152 -4.10 -7.76 -14.01
C VAL A 152 -4.62 -6.34 -13.82
N GLU A 153 -4.23 -5.64 -12.75
CA GLU A 153 -4.66 -4.27 -12.50
C GLU A 153 -4.16 -3.28 -13.56
N LEU A 154 -2.93 -3.44 -14.05
CA LEU A 154 -2.37 -2.59 -15.12
C LEU A 154 -3.19 -2.73 -16.41
N LYS A 155 -3.63 -3.96 -16.75
CA LYS A 155 -4.47 -4.24 -17.93
C LYS A 155 -5.87 -3.64 -17.87
N LYS A 156 -6.38 -3.34 -16.67
CA LYS A 156 -7.67 -2.64 -16.52
C LYS A 156 -7.56 -1.15 -16.87
N SER A 157 -6.36 -0.60 -16.95
CA SER A 157 -6.16 0.80 -17.30
C SER A 157 -6.40 1.04 -18.78
N ASN A 158 -7.10 2.13 -19.09
CA ASN A 158 -7.22 2.62 -20.46
C ASN A 158 -5.86 3.04 -21.07
N LEU A 159 -4.82 3.21 -20.25
CA LEU A 159 -3.46 3.54 -20.69
C LEU A 159 -2.68 2.31 -21.17
N TYR A 160 -3.17 1.10 -20.92
CA TYR A 160 -2.44 -0.12 -21.22
C TYR A 160 -2.22 -0.31 -22.72
N ASP A 161 -3.26 0.00 -23.49
CA ASP A 161 -3.28 -0.10 -24.96
C ASP A 161 -2.95 1.24 -25.64
N ASP A 162 -3.29 2.37 -25.01
CA ASP A 162 -3.04 3.72 -25.54
C ASP A 162 -2.38 4.64 -24.49
N PRO A 163 -1.04 4.61 -24.39
CA PRO A 163 -0.27 5.46 -23.50
C PRO A 163 -0.44 6.97 -23.74
N GLN A 164 -0.87 7.41 -24.94
CA GLN A 164 -0.93 8.83 -25.29
C GLN A 164 -2.28 9.50 -24.96
N ARG A 165 -3.23 8.74 -24.42
CA ARG A 165 -4.59 9.21 -24.12
C ARG A 165 -4.66 10.33 -23.06
N THR A 166 -3.62 10.51 -22.24
CA THR A 166 -3.54 11.54 -21.19
C THR A 166 -3.12 12.93 -21.65
N LYS A 167 -2.89 13.15 -22.95
CA LYS A 167 -2.54 14.47 -23.52
C LYS A 167 -3.56 15.60 -23.22
N SER A 168 -4.70 15.30 -22.60
CA SER A 168 -5.75 16.25 -22.19
C SER A 168 -5.34 17.28 -21.14
N TYR A 169 -4.29 17.08 -20.34
CA TYR A 169 -3.83 18.12 -19.40
C TYR A 169 -3.17 19.33 -20.08
N ARG A 170 -2.85 19.22 -21.38
CA ARG A 170 -2.31 20.31 -22.20
C ARG A 170 -3.32 21.40 -22.55
N ASP A 171 -4.62 21.17 -22.33
CA ASP A 171 -5.68 22.14 -22.66
C ASP A 171 -5.94 23.16 -21.53
N LEU A 172 -5.10 23.18 -20.49
CA LEU A 172 -5.24 24.06 -19.33
C LEU A 172 -4.23 25.22 -19.28
N GLU A 173 -3.43 25.40 -20.34
CA GLU A 173 -2.60 26.59 -20.60
C GLU A 173 -3.11 27.36 -21.83
#